data_AF-A0A843IC00-F1
#
_entry.id   AF-A0A843IC00-F1
#
_cell.length_a   1.000
_cell.length_b   1.000
_cell.length_c   1.000
_cell.angle_alpha   90.00
_cell.angle_beta   90.00
_cell.angle_gamma   90.00
#
_symmetry.space_group_name_H-M   'P 1'
#
loop_
_entity.id
_entity.type
_entity.pdbx_description
1 polymer ?
#
loop_
_entity_poly.entity_id
_entity_poly.type
_entity_poly.pdbx_seq_one_letter_code
_entity_poly.pdbx_strand_id
1 'polypeptide(L)' 'MTEHLPLRSISFDTSFLLKDDPTIDQVIKIIVHDRIPCFITTTVASELEQLKIWGRITESDHKKAIHRWMHA' A
#
# COMPACT_ATOMS: atom_id res chain seq x y z
N MET A 1 10.72 12.33 -29.75
CA MET A 1 9.96 13.14 -28.79
C MET A 1 9.27 12.17 -27.86
N THR A 2 9.89 11.86 -26.72
CA THR A 2 9.32 10.97 -25.71
C THR A 2 8.28 11.79 -24.95
N GLU A 3 7.01 11.51 -25.23
CA GLU A 3 5.90 12.17 -24.55
C GLU A 3 6.02 11.87 -23.05
N HIS A 4 6.26 12.91 -22.26
CA HIS A 4 6.11 12.85 -20.82
C HIS A 4 4.61 12.70 -20.54
N LEU A 5 4.13 11.45 -20.56
CA LEU A 5 2.84 11.12 -19.98
C LEU A 5 2.87 11.67 -18.54
N PRO A 6 2.02 12.66 -18.20
CA PRO A 6 1.90 13.06 -16.81
C PRO A 6 1.60 11.79 -16.04
N LEU A 7 2.37 11.52 -14.98
CA LEU A 7 2.11 10.42 -14.06
C LEU A 7 0.66 10.58 -13.60
N ARG A 8 -0.28 9.96 -14.31
CA ARG A 8 -1.67 9.83 -13.89
C ARG A 8 -1.55 9.23 -12.51
N SER A 9 -2.14 9.88 -11.50
CA SER A 9 -2.23 9.36 -10.14
C SER A 9 -2.51 7.86 -10.21
N ILE A 10 -1.45 7.04 -10.11
CA ILE A 10 -1.57 5.60 -10.24
C ILE A 10 -2.10 5.22 -8.88
N SER A 11 -3.40 4.93 -8.83
CA SER A 11 -4.00 4.36 -7.63
C SER A 11 -3.19 3.11 -7.31
N PHE A 12 -2.49 3.11 -6.19
CA PHE A 12 -1.71 1.97 -5.79
C PHE A 12 -2.73 0.95 -5.28
N ASP A 13 -2.83 -0.20 -5.92
CA ASP A 13 -3.79 -1.20 -5.46
C ASP A 13 -3.32 -1.76 -4.11
N THR A 14 -3.71 -1.14 -3.01
CA THR A 14 -3.32 -1.53 -1.64
C THR A 14 -4.01 -2.81 -1.16
N SER A 15 -4.92 -3.38 -1.96
CA SER A 15 -5.62 -4.62 -1.58
C SER A 15 -4.69 -5.82 -1.42
N PHE A 16 -3.48 -5.78 -2.00
CA PHE A 16 -2.48 -6.83 -1.80
C PHE A 16 -2.06 -6.97 -0.32
N LEU A 17 -2.13 -5.90 0.48
CA LEU A 17 -1.79 -5.92 1.91
C LEU A 17 -2.75 -6.75 2.75
N LEU A 18 -3.95 -7.01 2.24
CA LEU A 18 -4.97 -7.81 2.90
C LEU A 18 -4.81 -9.31 2.62
N LYS A 19 -4.02 -9.67 1.59
CA LYS A 19 -3.80 -11.05 1.22
C LYS A 19 -2.73 -11.67 2.11
N ASP A 20 -3.02 -12.87 2.60
CA ASP A 20 -2.05 -13.67 3.33
C ASP A 20 -1.25 -14.50 2.33
N ASP A 21 -0.23 -13.87 1.73
CA ASP A 21 0.63 -14.49 0.72
C ASP A 21 2.11 -14.24 1.08
N PRO A 22 2.93 -15.31 1.21
CA PRO A 22 4.33 -15.17 1.60
C PRO A 22 5.19 -14.44 0.56
N THR A 23 4.78 -14.44 -0.71
CA THR A 23 5.45 -13.67 -1.77
C THR A 23 5.24 -12.18 -1.56
N ILE A 24 4.02 -11.79 -1.18
CA ILE A 24 3.68 -10.40 -0.86
C ILE A 24 4.50 -9.93 0.33
N ASP A 25 4.64 -10.74 1.37
CA ASP A 25 5.46 -10.39 2.54
C ASP A 25 6.94 -10.17 2.17
N GLN A 26 7.46 -10.99 1.25
CA GLN A 26 8.84 -10.86 0.78
C GLN A 26 9.05 -9.57 -0.02
N VAL A 27 8.09 -9.20 -0.87
CA VAL A 27 8.10 -7.95 -1.62
C VAL A 27 8.03 -6.74 -0.70
N ILE A 28 7.14 -6.75 0.31
CA ILE A 28 7.04 -5.67 1.30
C ILE A 28 8.37 -5.50 2.04
N LYS A 29 9.00 -6.60 2.48
CA LYS A 29 10.31 -6.55 3.14
C LYS A 29 11.39 -5.90 2.29
N ILE A 30 11.45 -6.22 0.99
CA ILE A 30 12.43 -5.63 0.06
C ILE A 30 12.17 -4.12 -0.09
N ILE A 31 10.90 -3.72 -0.26
CA ILE A 31 10.51 -2.32 -0.41
C ILE A 31 10.85 -1.49 0.83
N VAL A 32 10.60 -2.04 2.03
CA VAL A 32 10.94 -1.41 3.31
C VAL A 32 12.46 -1.31 3.47
N HIS A 33 13.19 -2.39 3.17
CA HIS A 33 14.66 -2.44 3.25
C HIS A 33 15.33 -1.40 2.34
N ASP A 34 14.88 -1.27 1.09
CA ASP A 34 15.51 -0.42 0.07
C ASP A 34 15.22 1.07 0.26
N ARG A 35 14.61 1.45 1.40
CA ARG A 35 14.25 2.82 1.70
C ARG A 35 13.52 3.51 0.53
N ILE A 36 12.54 2.80 -0.02
CA ILE A 36 11.46 3.38 -0.83
C ILE A 36 10.22 3.67 0.06
N PRO A 37 10.28 3.99 1.38
CA PRO A 37 9.09 3.89 2.20
C PRO A 37 8.38 5.23 2.17
N CYS A 38 9.04 6.38 1.97
CA CYS A 38 8.43 7.70 2.15
C CYS A 38 7.34 8.00 1.11
N PHE A 39 7.50 7.52 -0.12
CA PHE A 39 6.52 7.70 -1.19
C PHE A 39 5.39 6.66 -1.11
N ILE A 40 5.71 5.43 -0.71
CA ILE A 40 4.75 4.34 -0.59
C ILE A 40 3.94 4.45 0.71
N THR A 41 4.54 4.81 1.85
CA THR A 41 3.86 4.97 3.15
C THR A 41 2.68 5.94 3.08
N THR A 42 2.88 7.14 2.57
CA THR A 42 1.84 8.17 2.52
C THR A 42 0.75 7.81 1.53
N THR A 43 1.11 7.25 0.37
CA THR A 43 0.16 6.80 -0.65
C THR A 43 -0.67 5.62 -0.14
N VAL A 44 -0.01 4.58 0.38
CA VAL A 44 -0.64 3.36 0.90
C VAL A 44 -1.55 3.66 2.09
N ALA A 45 -1.09 4.48 3.04
CA ALA A 45 -1.92 4.87 4.19
C ALA A 45 -3.14 5.69 3.76
N SER A 46 -2.99 6.61 2.80
CA SER A 46 -4.11 7.40 2.28
C SER A 46 -5.13 6.52 1.56
N GLU A 47 -4.68 5.55 0.77
CA GLU A 47 -5.59 4.65 0.07
C GLU A 47 -6.27 3.65 1.00
N LEU A 48 -5.59 3.12 2.01
CA LEU A 48 -6.23 2.30 3.04
C LEU A 48 -7.29 3.09 3.81
N GLU A 49 -7.01 4.35 4.17
CA GLU A 49 -8.00 5.20 4.83
C GLU A 49 -9.18 5.52 3.89
N GLN A 50 -8.95 5.76 2.60
CA GLN A 50 -10.02 5.93 1.61
C GLN A 50 -10.88 4.67 1.46
N LEU A 51 -10.27 3.47 1.41
CA LEU A 51 -11.00 2.21 1.35
C LEU A 51 -11.88 2.01 2.59
N LYS A 52 -11.40 2.44 3.76
CA LYS A 52 -12.18 2.42 5.01
C LYS A 52 -13.32 3.44 4.98
N ILE A 53 -13.06 4.68 4.57
CA ILE A 53 -14.08 5.75 4.43
C ILE A 53 -15.18 5.33 3.45
N TRP A 54 -14.81 4.67 2.35
CA TRP A 54 -15.76 4.14 1.36
C TRP A 54 -16.45 2.84 1.78
N GLY A 55 -16.16 2.31 2.98
CA GLY A 55 -16.78 1.09 3.50
C GLY A 55 -16.39 -0.19 2.75
N ARG A 56 -15.29 -0.17 1.97
CA ARG A 56 -14.80 -1.34 1.24
C ARG A 56 -14.00 -2.30 2.13
N ILE A 57 -13.44 -1.78 3.23
CA ILE A 57 -12.73 -2.56 4.24
C ILE A 57 -13.23 -2.19 5.63
N THR A 58 -13.16 -3.13 6.56
CA THR A 58 -13.55 -2.86 7.96
C THR A 58 -12.44 -2.13 8.71
N GLU A 59 -12.77 -1.56 9.88
CA GLU A 59 -11.75 -0.99 10.78
C GLU A 59 -10.73 -2.05 11.23
N SER A 60 -11.15 -3.31 11.35
CA SER A 60 -10.26 -4.43 11.67
C SER A 60 -9.26 -4.71 10.55
N ASP A 61 -9.73 -4.73 9.30
CA ASP A 61 -8.88 -4.91 8.11
C ASP A 61 -7.88 -3.77 7.95
N HIS A 62 -8.33 -2.54 8.18
CA HIS A 62 -7.47 -1.36 8.18
C HIS A 62 -6.35 -1.47 9.22
N LYS A 63 -6.70 -1.82 10.47
CA LYS A 63 -5.70 -2.04 11.54
C LYS A 63 -4.73 -3.17 11.19
N LYS A 64 -5.22 -4.25 10.59
CA LYS A 64 -4.39 -5.39 10.16
C LYS A 64 -3.41 -4.99 9.07
N ALA A 65 -3.86 -4.25 8.05
CA ALA A 65 -3.01 -3.78 6.95
C ALA A 65 -1.92 -2.81 7.43
N ILE A 66 -2.28 -1.85 8.30
CA ILE A 66 -1.32 -0.91 8.90
C ILE A 66 -0.31 -1.64 9.79
N HIS A 67 -0.75 -2.60 10.60
CA HIS A 67 0.14 -3.40 11.44
C HIS A 67 1.11 -4.24 10.61
N ARG A 68 0.62 -4.91 9.55
CA ARG A 68 1.47 -5.70 8.64
C ARG A 68 2.53 -4.82 7.97
N TRP A 69 2.16 -3.60 7.60
CA TRP A 69 3.10 -2.63 7.03
C TRP A 69 4.13 -2.10 8.05
N MET A 70 3.71 -1.73 9.26
CA MET A 70 4.61 -1.18 10.28
C MET A 70 5.60 -2.20 10.86
N HIS A 71 5.27 -3.49 10.78
CA HIS A 71 6.07 -4.58 11.34
C HIS A 71 6.77 -5.47 10.29
N ALA A 72 6.59 -5.18 9.00
CA ALA A 72 7.34 -5.84 7.92
C ALA A 72 8.76 -5.26 7.79
#